data_AF-A0A3B0X818-F1
#
_entry.id   AF-A0A3B0X818-F1
#
_cell.length_a   1.000
_cell.length_b   1.000
_cell.length_c   1.000
_cell.angle_alpha   90.00
_cell.angle_beta   90.00
_cell.angle_gamma   90.00
#
_symmetry.space_group_name_H-M   'P 1'
#
loop_
_entity.id
_entity.type
_entity.pdbx_description
1 polymer ?
#
loop_
_entity_poly.entity_id
_entity_poly.type
_entity_poly.pdbx_seq_one_letter_code
_entity_poly.pdbx_strand_id
1 'polypeptide(L)'
;MKRQLSVCFFLLNMMNINYAVSGGDLKMLAVKDYVIPKNCNFNNIELPFFSNECSPRIKGLNTGLIINAPSKVKITKNFTLNIASTYSHKPIIDLHLSKPLRNSIVFIAVNIETHIPFSGTVEDDDMEIDPPDNEPVDPEILKDKIIGGYVNIDLISVLGIPASPSKYIVYATVGPYKSNVIEIELVNN
;
A
#
# COMPACT_ATOMS: atom_id res chain seq x y z
N MET A 1 -15.26 52.90 8.46
CA MET A 1 -14.97 52.18 9.71
C MET A 1 -14.76 50.71 9.38
N LYS A 2 -13.50 50.24 9.35
CA LYS A 2 -13.12 48.86 9.03
C LYS A 2 -13.37 47.97 10.25
N ARG A 3 -14.04 46.82 10.10
CA ARG A 3 -14.01 45.73 11.07
C ARG A 3 -13.62 44.43 10.37
N GLN A 4 -12.60 43.81 10.95
CA GLN A 4 -11.85 42.65 10.46
C GLN A 4 -12.73 41.40 10.41
N LEU A 5 -12.54 40.60 9.36
CA LEU A 5 -12.95 39.19 9.35
C LEU A 5 -12.07 38.40 10.31
N SER A 6 -12.71 37.70 11.24
CA SER A 6 -12.09 36.68 12.08
C SER A 6 -11.95 35.41 11.27
N VAL A 7 -10.72 34.99 11.02
CA VAL A 7 -10.37 33.71 10.40
C VAL A 7 -10.57 32.61 11.45
N CYS A 8 -11.51 31.70 11.22
CA CYS A 8 -11.62 30.47 11.99
C CYS A 8 -10.44 29.55 11.65
N PHE A 9 -9.48 29.48 12.56
CA PHE A 9 -8.49 28.40 12.63
C PHE A 9 -9.20 27.10 13.01
N PHE A 10 -9.35 26.18 12.05
CA PHE A 10 -9.69 24.79 12.36
C PHE A 10 -8.46 24.12 12.98
N LEU A 11 -8.45 24.05 14.31
CA LEU A 11 -7.55 23.20 15.07
C LEU A 11 -7.90 21.74 14.79
N LEU A 12 -6.91 20.97 14.32
CA LEU A 12 -6.93 19.52 14.29
C LEU A 12 -7.24 19.00 15.70
N ASN A 13 -8.45 18.45 15.88
CA ASN A 13 -8.68 17.44 16.90
C ASN A 13 -8.08 16.13 16.39
N MET A 14 -6.78 15.93 16.61
CA MET A 14 -6.22 14.60 16.64
C MET A 14 -6.73 13.92 17.91
N MET A 15 -7.84 13.20 17.79
CA MET A 15 -8.23 12.21 18.79
C MET A 15 -7.09 11.20 18.92
N ASN A 16 -6.41 11.26 20.07
CA ASN A 16 -5.49 10.25 20.56
C ASN A 16 -6.22 8.91 20.65
N ILE A 17 -6.11 8.10 19.60
CA ILE A 17 -6.24 6.65 19.74
C ILE A 17 -4.90 6.18 20.28
N ASN A 18 -4.84 6.04 21.61
CA ASN A 18 -3.72 5.42 22.31
C ASN A 18 -3.66 3.93 21.96
N TYR A 19 -3.05 3.59 20.82
CA TYR A 19 -2.38 2.30 20.72
C TYR A 19 -1.11 2.40 21.55
N ALA A 20 -1.08 1.65 22.65
CA ALA A 20 0.14 1.35 23.38
C ALA A 20 1.07 0.54 22.47
N VAL A 21 1.77 1.22 21.56
CA VAL A 21 2.91 0.66 20.87
C VAL A 21 4.05 0.70 21.87
N SER A 22 4.20 -0.40 22.61
CA SER A 22 5.43 -0.74 23.31
C SER A 22 6.60 -0.38 22.39
N GLY A 23 7.53 0.45 22.89
CA GLY A 23 8.68 1.00 22.17
C GLY A 23 9.71 -0.03 21.71
N GLY A 24 9.28 -1.03 20.94
CA GLY A 24 10.14 -1.75 20.03
C GLY A 24 10.36 -0.83 18.85
N ASP A 25 11.63 -0.53 18.57
CA ASP A 25 12.07 0.04 17.30
C ASP A 25 11.22 -0.54 16.18
N LEU A 26 10.60 0.31 15.35
CA LEU A 26 10.08 -0.12 14.07
C LEU A 26 11.26 -0.75 13.32
N LYS A 27 11.42 -2.07 13.47
CA LYS A 27 12.38 -2.84 12.68
C LYS A 27 11.83 -2.76 11.27
N MET A 28 12.29 -1.75 10.55
CA MET A 28 12.20 -1.67 9.11
C MET A 28 12.89 -2.92 8.56
N LEU A 29 12.15 -4.02 8.52
CA LEU A 29 12.51 -5.17 7.72
C LEU A 29 12.21 -4.76 6.28
N ALA A 30 13.09 -3.91 5.75
CA ALA A 30 13.17 -3.69 4.32
C ALA A 30 13.49 -5.06 3.73
N VAL A 31 12.65 -5.53 2.80
CA VAL A 31 12.93 -6.72 2.01
C VAL A 31 14.31 -6.51 1.38
N LYS A 32 15.30 -7.34 1.75
CA LYS A 32 16.68 -7.15 1.30
C LYS A 32 16.88 -7.66 -0.12
N ASP A 33 16.19 -8.74 -0.47
CA ASP A 33 16.33 -9.39 -1.77
C ASP A 33 14.99 -9.40 -2.50
N TYR A 34 14.87 -8.50 -3.47
CA TYR A 34 13.72 -8.45 -4.36
C TYR A 34 14.17 -8.10 -5.79
N VAL A 35 13.28 -8.36 -6.74
CA VAL A 35 13.45 -7.99 -8.15
C VAL A 35 12.25 -7.14 -8.56
N ILE A 36 12.53 -5.92 -9.03
CA ILE A 36 11.53 -5.07 -9.67
C ILE A 36 11.68 -5.25 -11.18
N PRO A 37 10.65 -5.79 -11.87
CA PRO A 37 10.61 -5.82 -13.33
C PRO A 37 10.73 -4.42 -13.93
N LYS A 38 11.43 -4.32 -15.06
CA LYS A 38 11.65 -3.07 -15.81
C LYS A 38 10.87 -3.11 -17.12
N ASN A 39 10.63 -1.93 -17.72
CA ASN A 39 9.97 -1.78 -19.03
C ASN A 39 8.56 -2.39 -19.07
N CYS A 40 7.85 -2.25 -17.96
CA CYS A 40 6.53 -2.80 -17.70
C CYS A 40 5.44 -1.96 -18.37
N ASN A 41 4.39 -2.62 -18.90
CA ASN A 41 3.21 -1.93 -19.39
C ASN A 41 2.13 -1.83 -18.30
N PHE A 42 2.14 -0.71 -17.58
CA PHE A 42 1.18 -0.46 -16.49
C PHE A 42 -0.25 -0.16 -16.96
N ASN A 43 -0.49 0.06 -18.25
CA ASN A 43 -1.82 0.40 -18.75
C ASN A 43 -2.80 -0.78 -18.69
N ASN A 44 -2.28 -2.01 -18.74
CA ASN A 44 -3.08 -3.24 -18.84
C ASN A 44 -2.81 -4.20 -17.67
N ILE A 45 -2.74 -3.66 -16.45
CA ILE A 45 -2.59 -4.49 -15.25
C ILE A 45 -3.96 -4.98 -14.79
N GLU A 46 -4.06 -6.28 -14.54
CA GLU A 46 -5.22 -6.89 -13.91
C GLU A 46 -5.26 -6.53 -12.42
N LEU A 47 -6.38 -5.96 -11.97
CA LEU A 47 -6.59 -5.53 -10.59
C LEU A 47 -7.56 -6.49 -9.86
N PRO A 48 -7.53 -6.58 -8.52
CA PRO A 48 -6.46 -6.13 -7.63
C PRO A 48 -5.53 -7.27 -7.20
N PHE A 49 -5.86 -8.55 -7.37
CA PHE A 49 -5.16 -9.64 -6.66
C PHE A 49 -4.40 -10.64 -7.54
N PHE A 50 -4.05 -10.24 -8.76
CA PHE A 50 -3.41 -11.12 -9.74
C PHE A 50 -1.94 -10.78 -9.97
N SER A 51 -1.09 -11.79 -10.19
CA SER A 51 0.27 -11.55 -10.66
C SER A 51 0.25 -11.09 -12.12
N ASN A 52 1.15 -10.19 -12.46
CA ASN A 52 1.38 -9.74 -13.84
C ASN A 52 2.88 -9.55 -14.11
N GLU A 53 3.23 -9.16 -15.33
CA GLU A 53 4.63 -8.91 -15.74
C GLU A 53 5.33 -7.80 -14.94
N CYS A 54 4.55 -6.88 -14.36
CA CYS A 54 5.03 -5.75 -13.58
C CYS A 54 5.18 -6.07 -12.09
N SER A 55 4.64 -7.21 -11.64
CA SER A 55 4.63 -7.62 -10.24
C SER A 55 6.06 -7.85 -9.73
N PRO A 56 6.47 -7.17 -8.64
CA PRO A 56 7.74 -7.46 -7.98
C PRO A 56 7.86 -8.91 -7.54
N ARG A 57 9.09 -9.39 -7.40
CA ARG A 57 9.36 -10.72 -6.84
C ARG A 57 10.19 -10.59 -5.58
N ILE A 58 9.68 -11.08 -4.46
CA ILE A 58 10.41 -11.19 -3.21
C ILE A 58 11.19 -12.51 -3.26
N LYS A 59 12.50 -12.48 -3.02
CA LYS A 59 13.36 -13.68 -3.01
C LYS A 59 13.52 -14.21 -1.59
N GLY A 60 13.71 -15.53 -1.50
CA GLY A 60 14.03 -16.21 -0.24
C GLY A 60 12.90 -16.16 0.79
N LEU A 61 13.25 -16.36 2.05
CA LEU A 61 12.31 -16.37 3.17
C LEU A 61 12.07 -14.96 3.76
N ASN A 62 11.94 -13.96 2.90
CA ASN A 62 11.78 -12.57 3.31
C ASN A 62 10.30 -12.23 3.55
N THR A 63 10.06 -11.38 4.56
CA THR A 63 8.75 -10.79 4.86
C THR A 63 8.79 -9.31 4.51
N GLY A 64 7.74 -8.82 3.88
CA GLY A 64 7.53 -7.40 3.62
C GLY A 64 6.62 -7.14 2.44
N LEU A 65 6.73 -5.95 1.89
CA LEU A 65 5.91 -5.44 0.80
C LEU A 65 6.83 -4.75 -0.21
N ILE A 66 6.61 -4.97 -1.50
CA ILE A 66 7.35 -4.27 -2.56
C ILE A 66 6.35 -3.79 -3.61
N ILE A 67 6.54 -2.55 -4.05
CA ILE A 67 5.71 -1.88 -5.05
C ILE A 67 6.53 -1.55 -6.30
N ASN A 68 5.87 -1.56 -7.45
CA ASN A 68 6.40 -1.13 -8.74
C ASN A 68 5.35 -0.26 -9.46
N ALA A 69 5.80 0.84 -10.04
CA ALA A 69 4.92 1.80 -10.71
C ALA A 69 5.66 2.45 -11.89
N PRO A 70 4.93 3.06 -12.84
CA PRO A 70 5.54 3.90 -13.85
C PRO A 70 6.17 5.14 -13.19
N SER A 71 7.38 5.52 -13.60
CA SER A 71 8.04 6.73 -13.09
C SER A 71 7.41 8.03 -13.61
N LYS A 72 6.73 7.96 -14.76
CA LYS A 72 6.07 9.11 -15.41
C LYS A 72 4.75 8.66 -16.03
N VAL A 73 3.67 9.42 -15.78
CA VAL A 73 2.33 9.16 -16.31
C VAL A 73 1.73 10.43 -16.90
N LYS A 74 1.14 10.30 -18.10
CA LYS A 74 0.44 11.39 -18.77
C LYS A 74 -0.99 11.51 -18.27
N ILE A 75 -1.39 12.72 -17.90
CA ILE A 75 -2.75 13.05 -17.50
C ILE A 75 -3.61 13.16 -18.74
N THR A 76 -4.53 12.23 -18.91
CA THR A 76 -5.58 12.22 -19.94
C THR A 76 -6.95 12.26 -19.27
N LYS A 77 -8.05 12.40 -20.03
CA LYS A 77 -9.40 12.48 -19.45
C LYS A 77 -9.76 11.27 -18.56
N ASN A 78 -9.21 10.09 -18.86
CA ASN A 78 -9.47 8.83 -18.16
C ASN A 78 -8.15 8.16 -17.75
N PHE A 79 -7.14 8.93 -17.33
CA PHE A 79 -5.87 8.33 -16.94
C PHE A 79 -6.02 7.52 -15.65
N THR A 80 -5.31 6.40 -15.61
CA THR A 80 -5.17 5.54 -14.44
C THR A 80 -3.71 5.55 -14.00
N LEU A 81 -3.47 5.37 -12.71
CA LEU A 81 -2.12 5.20 -12.16
C LEU A 81 -2.01 3.81 -11.54
N ASN A 82 -1.86 2.80 -12.39
CA ASN A 82 -1.78 1.44 -11.92
C ASN A 82 -0.41 1.15 -11.28
N ILE A 83 -0.44 0.55 -10.10
CA ILE A 83 0.73 0.07 -9.35
C ILE A 83 0.60 -1.43 -9.19
N ALA A 84 1.70 -2.15 -9.35
CA ALA A 84 1.78 -3.56 -9.04
C ALA A 84 2.50 -3.76 -7.71
N SER A 85 2.00 -4.64 -6.85
CA SER A 85 2.68 -4.95 -5.59
C SER A 85 2.65 -6.43 -5.25
N THR A 86 3.65 -6.82 -4.47
CA THR A 86 3.80 -8.17 -3.91
C THR A 86 4.08 -8.04 -2.43
N TYR A 87 3.36 -8.83 -1.63
CA TYR A 87 3.60 -8.90 -0.19
C TYR A 87 3.90 -10.35 0.23
N SER A 88 4.63 -10.47 1.32
CA SER A 88 4.93 -11.74 1.96
C SER A 88 5.00 -11.54 3.48
N HIS A 89 4.54 -12.51 4.24
CA HIS A 89 4.59 -12.50 5.70
C HIS A 89 4.70 -13.90 6.26
N LYS A 90 5.27 -14.01 7.46
CA LYS A 90 5.17 -15.23 8.25
C LYS A 90 3.76 -15.32 8.84
N PRO A 91 3.12 -16.51 8.85
CA PRO A 91 1.88 -16.71 9.58
C PRO A 91 2.10 -16.31 11.04
N ILE A 92 1.29 -15.38 11.53
CA ILE A 92 1.28 -15.07 12.95
C ILE A 92 0.24 -15.99 13.56
N ILE A 93 0.70 -17.01 14.28
CA ILE A 93 -0.12 -18.10 14.83
C ILE A 93 -1.26 -17.58 15.74
N ASP A 94 -1.09 -16.40 16.34
CA ASP A 94 -2.09 -15.79 17.24
C ASP A 94 -3.05 -14.81 16.54
N LEU A 95 -2.83 -14.48 15.26
CA LEU A 95 -3.70 -13.55 14.56
C LEU A 95 -4.84 -14.33 13.91
N HIS A 96 -5.93 -14.48 14.65
CA HIS A 96 -7.27 -14.63 14.08
C HIS A 96 -7.58 -13.35 13.29
N LEU A 97 -6.98 -13.23 12.12
CA LEU A 97 -7.24 -12.16 11.18
C LEU A 97 -8.68 -12.34 10.71
N SER A 98 -9.61 -11.64 11.36
CA SER A 98 -11.00 -11.53 10.92
C SER A 98 -11.14 -10.88 9.54
N LYS A 99 -10.05 -10.30 9.01
CA LYS A 99 -9.95 -9.72 7.68
C LYS A 99 -8.68 -10.19 6.97
N PRO A 100 -8.71 -10.45 5.65
CA PRO A 100 -7.51 -10.74 4.87
C PRO A 100 -6.39 -9.72 5.09
N LEU A 101 -5.14 -10.17 5.23
CA LEU A 101 -3.99 -9.27 5.43
C LEU A 101 -3.88 -8.21 4.31
N ARG A 102 -4.26 -8.57 3.08
CA ARG A 102 -4.32 -7.66 1.93
C ARG A 102 -5.18 -6.40 2.19
N ASN A 103 -6.24 -6.51 2.98
CA ASN A 103 -7.13 -5.38 3.34
C ASN A 103 -6.50 -4.46 4.40
N SER A 104 -5.38 -4.88 4.99
CA SER A 104 -4.60 -4.09 5.95
C SER A 104 -3.45 -3.32 5.28
N ILE A 105 -3.29 -3.44 3.95
CA ILE A 105 -2.28 -2.70 3.21
C ILE A 105 -2.77 -1.27 2.97
N VAL A 106 -2.04 -0.30 3.53
CA VAL A 106 -2.29 1.14 3.33
C VAL A 106 -1.28 1.67 2.33
N PHE A 107 -1.75 2.24 1.23
CA PHE A 107 -0.94 2.99 0.27
C PHE A 107 -0.90 4.45 0.66
N ILE A 108 0.27 5.07 0.50
CA ILE A 108 0.52 6.48 0.82
C ILE A 108 1.23 7.13 -0.36
N ALA A 109 0.72 8.29 -0.79
CA ALA A 109 1.40 9.19 -1.71
C ALA A 109 1.58 10.55 -1.06
N VAL A 110 2.76 11.13 -1.15
CA VAL A 110 3.05 12.47 -0.61
C VAL A 110 3.47 13.36 -1.77
N ASN A 111 2.72 14.43 -2.00
CA ASN A 111 3.08 15.44 -3.00
C ASN A 111 4.40 16.11 -2.57
N ILE A 112 5.42 16.08 -3.42
CA ILE A 112 6.77 16.56 -3.08
C ILE A 112 6.81 18.07 -2.83
N GLU A 113 6.00 18.84 -3.57
CA GLU A 113 6.01 20.30 -3.50
C GLU A 113 5.21 20.81 -2.30
N THR A 114 3.99 20.31 -2.16
CA THR A 114 3.04 20.77 -1.13
C THR A 114 3.17 20.03 0.18
N HIS A 115 3.87 18.89 0.21
CA HIS A 115 3.99 17.98 1.36
C HIS A 115 2.65 17.42 1.85
N ILE A 116 1.58 17.52 1.05
CA ILE A 116 0.25 17.01 1.38
C ILE A 116 0.24 15.49 1.15
N PRO A 117 -0.08 14.68 2.18
CA PRO A 117 -0.23 13.24 2.04
C PRO A 117 -1.64 12.84 1.58
N PHE A 118 -1.70 11.74 0.83
CA PHE A 118 -2.91 11.01 0.44
C PHE A 118 -2.72 9.57 0.87
N SER A 119 -3.75 8.93 1.42
CA SER A 119 -3.68 7.56 1.90
C SER A 119 -4.99 6.81 1.71
N GLY A 120 -4.91 5.50 1.47
CA GLY A 120 -6.08 4.65 1.21
C GLY A 120 -5.73 3.17 1.24
N THR A 121 -6.75 2.34 1.36
CA THR A 121 -6.66 0.88 1.39
C THR A 121 -7.45 0.29 0.21
N VAL A 122 -7.12 -0.93 -0.18
CA VAL A 122 -7.94 -1.67 -1.15
C VAL A 122 -9.15 -2.22 -0.43
N GLU A 123 -10.34 -1.84 -0.90
CA GLU A 123 -11.57 -2.51 -0.52
C GLU A 123 -11.66 -3.82 -1.29
N ASP A 124 -11.92 -4.91 -0.57
CA ASP A 124 -12.23 -6.20 -1.18
C ASP A 124 -13.76 -6.24 -1.23
N ASP A 125 -14.34 -6.23 -2.43
CA ASP A 125 -15.78 -6.37 -2.62
C ASP A 125 -16.18 -7.75 -2.09
N ASP A 126 -16.70 -7.77 -0.85
CA ASP A 126 -17.36 -8.86 -0.13
C ASP A 126 -17.16 -10.26 -0.73
N MET A 127 -15.92 -10.76 -0.77
CA MET A 127 -15.71 -12.19 -0.91
C MET A 127 -16.14 -12.80 0.43
N GLU A 128 -17.28 -13.50 0.43
CA GLU A 128 -17.59 -14.48 1.47
C GLU A 128 -16.40 -15.45 1.54
N ILE A 129 -15.56 -15.25 2.55
CA ILE A 129 -14.52 -16.22 2.87
C ILE A 129 -15.27 -17.33 3.58
N ASP A 130 -15.39 -18.49 2.91
CA ASP A 130 -15.88 -19.69 3.58
C ASP A 130 -15.12 -19.84 4.90
N PRO A 131 -15.80 -20.07 6.03
CA PRO A 131 -15.13 -20.26 7.30
C PRO A 131 -14.08 -21.37 7.10
N PRO A 132 -12.82 -21.15 7.51
CA PRO A 132 -11.77 -22.11 7.30
C PRO A 132 -12.20 -23.46 7.88
N ASP A 133 -11.92 -24.55 7.17
CA ASP A 133 -12.12 -25.90 7.71
C ASP A 133 -11.43 -25.96 9.09
N ASN A 134 -12.20 -26.26 10.13
CA ASN A 134 -11.81 -26.07 11.54
C ASN A 134 -10.71 -27.04 12.01
N GLU A 135 -9.95 -27.65 11.12
CA GLU A 135 -8.82 -28.49 11.52
C GLU A 135 -7.70 -27.59 12.05
N PRO A 136 -7.27 -27.77 13.31
CA PRO A 136 -6.15 -27.03 13.85
C PRO A 136 -4.91 -27.36 13.02
N VAL A 137 -4.39 -26.38 12.28
CA VAL A 137 -3.09 -26.54 11.60
C VAL A 137 -2.00 -26.53 12.67
N ASP A 138 -1.17 -27.56 12.69
CA ASP A 138 -0.02 -27.66 13.61
C ASP A 138 0.87 -26.40 13.49
N PRO A 139 1.08 -25.63 14.58
CA PRO A 139 1.93 -24.44 14.58
C PRO A 139 3.35 -24.68 14.08
N GLU A 140 3.93 -25.87 14.29
CA GLU A 140 5.26 -26.20 13.78
C GLU A 140 5.29 -26.26 12.24
N ILE A 141 4.17 -26.60 11.59
CA ILE A 141 4.04 -26.57 10.12
C ILE A 141 4.03 -25.13 9.58
N LEU A 142 3.56 -24.16 10.37
CA LEU A 142 3.42 -22.76 9.94
C LEU A 142 4.65 -21.91 10.22
N LYS A 143 5.48 -22.31 11.19
CA LYS A 143 6.64 -21.57 11.70
C LYS A 143 7.64 -21.15 10.61
N ASP A 144 7.81 -21.98 9.59
CA ASP A 144 8.72 -21.75 8.47
C ASP A 144 8.00 -21.44 7.14
N LYS A 145 6.67 -21.33 7.15
CA LYS A 145 5.92 -20.94 5.95
C LYS A 145 5.95 -19.42 5.77
N ILE A 146 5.92 -19.01 4.51
CA ILE A 146 5.66 -17.62 4.13
C ILE A 146 4.42 -17.61 3.28
N ILE A 147 3.46 -16.81 3.71
CA ILE A 147 2.23 -16.54 2.98
C ILE A 147 2.45 -15.22 2.26
N GLY A 148 2.16 -15.20 0.96
CA GLY A 148 2.28 -13.99 0.16
C GLY A 148 1.20 -13.90 -0.90
N GLY A 149 1.13 -12.75 -1.52
CA GLY A 149 0.16 -12.49 -2.58
C GLY A 149 0.50 -11.21 -3.32
N TYR A 150 -0.43 -10.82 -4.19
CA TYR A 150 -0.32 -9.64 -5.03
C TYR A 150 -1.43 -8.66 -4.67
N VAL A 151 -1.12 -7.36 -4.73
CA VAL A 151 -2.10 -6.28 -4.61
C VAL A 151 -1.76 -5.19 -5.63
N ASN A 152 -2.45 -5.20 -6.75
CA ASN A 152 -2.38 -4.17 -7.76
C ASN A 152 -3.50 -3.16 -7.52
N ILE A 153 -3.22 -1.88 -7.71
CA ILE A 153 -4.21 -0.82 -7.49
C ILE A 153 -4.16 0.23 -8.59
N ASP A 154 -5.27 0.90 -8.85
CA ASP A 154 -5.26 2.24 -9.44
C ASP A 154 -5.13 3.26 -8.31
N LEU A 155 -3.95 3.89 -8.22
CA LEU A 155 -3.62 4.83 -7.16
C LEU A 155 -4.52 6.05 -7.17
N ILE A 156 -5.01 6.49 -8.34
CA ILE A 156 -5.92 7.64 -8.43
C ILE A 156 -7.24 7.31 -7.76
N SER A 157 -7.83 6.16 -8.11
CA SER A 157 -9.09 5.69 -7.53
C SER A 157 -8.98 5.43 -6.03
N VAL A 158 -7.88 4.84 -5.57
CA VAL A 158 -7.68 4.50 -4.15
C VAL A 158 -7.35 5.71 -3.27
N LEU A 159 -6.55 6.66 -3.77
CA LEU A 159 -6.04 7.78 -2.96
C LEU A 159 -6.74 9.12 -3.22
N GLY A 160 -7.52 9.25 -4.30
CA GLY A 160 -8.14 10.51 -4.68
C GLY A 160 -7.12 11.60 -5.04
N ILE A 161 -5.95 11.22 -5.58
CA ILE A 161 -4.90 12.17 -5.95
C ILE A 161 -5.40 13.11 -7.07
N PRO A 162 -5.16 14.43 -6.98
CA PRO A 162 -5.55 15.37 -8.03
C PRO A 162 -4.93 15.05 -9.39
N ALA A 163 -5.75 15.18 -10.43
CA ALA A 163 -5.36 15.05 -11.84
C ALA A 163 -4.63 16.30 -12.36
N SER A 164 -3.55 16.70 -11.68
CA SER A 164 -2.73 17.86 -12.04
C SER A 164 -1.24 17.50 -12.08
N PRO A 165 -0.43 18.15 -12.93
CA PRO A 165 1.01 17.93 -12.97
C PRO A 165 1.63 18.09 -11.60
N SER A 166 2.35 17.07 -11.13
CA SER A 166 2.88 16.98 -9.78
C SER A 166 3.81 15.79 -9.65
N LYS A 167 4.69 15.82 -8.64
CA LYS A 167 5.53 14.68 -8.27
C LYS A 167 5.12 14.14 -6.92
N TYR A 168 5.15 12.82 -6.79
CA TYR A 168 4.76 12.11 -5.58
C TYR A 168 5.83 11.13 -5.16
N ILE A 169 6.09 11.08 -3.86
CA ILE A 169 6.75 9.94 -3.22
C ILE A 169 5.67 8.97 -2.80
N VAL A 170 5.76 7.72 -3.26
CA VAL A 170 4.77 6.67 -3.01
C VAL A 170 5.41 5.51 -2.27
N TYR A 171 4.69 4.99 -1.28
CA TYR A 171 5.03 3.75 -0.57
C TYR A 171 3.76 3.12 -0.01
N ALA A 172 3.87 1.88 0.46
CA ALA A 172 2.78 1.19 1.12
C ALA A 172 3.24 0.57 2.44
N THR A 173 2.30 0.29 3.33
CA THR A 173 2.56 -0.27 4.66
C THR A 173 1.57 -1.37 5.00
N VAL A 174 2.01 -2.35 5.80
CA VAL A 174 1.16 -3.39 6.37
C VAL A 174 1.72 -3.81 7.72
N GLY A 175 0.98 -3.50 8.80
CA GLY A 175 1.50 -3.63 10.16
C GLY A 175 2.84 -2.90 10.32
N PRO A 176 3.93 -3.57 10.77
CA PRO A 176 5.25 -2.96 10.94
C PRO A 176 6.05 -2.86 9.63
N TYR A 177 5.56 -3.40 8.51
CA TYR A 177 6.31 -3.47 7.26
C TYR A 177 6.02 -2.25 6.39
N LYS A 178 7.09 -1.67 5.83
CA LYS A 178 7.04 -0.58 4.85
C LYS A 178 7.67 -1.06 3.54
N SER A 179 7.06 -0.69 2.42
CA SER A 179 7.61 -1.02 1.10
C SER A 179 8.85 -0.20 0.75
N ASN A 180 9.46 -0.52 -0.39
CA ASN A 180 10.32 0.42 -1.08
C ASN A 180 9.56 1.72 -1.36
N VAL A 181 10.31 2.81 -1.44
CA VAL A 181 9.81 4.13 -1.79
C VAL A 181 10.07 4.38 -3.26
N ILE A 182 9.07 4.87 -3.99
CA ILE A 182 9.17 5.19 -5.42
C ILE A 182 8.75 6.64 -5.67
N GLU A 183 9.28 7.24 -6.73
CA GLU A 183 8.87 8.56 -7.21
C GLU A 183 8.03 8.41 -8.48
N ILE A 184 6.93 9.14 -8.55
CA ILE A 184 6.02 9.18 -9.70
C ILE A 184 5.79 10.63 -10.12
N GLU A 185 5.96 10.92 -11.40
CA GLU A 185 5.69 12.22 -12.00
C GLU A 185 4.42 12.17 -12.86
N LEU A 186 3.42 12.98 -12.51
CA LEU A 186 2.27 13.25 -13.37
C LEU A 186 2.60 14.43 -14.28
N VAL A 187 2.42 14.25 -15.59
CA VAL A 187 2.70 15.28 -16.61
C VAL A 187 1.47 15.54 -17.47
N ASN A 188 1.39 16.74 -18.06
CA ASN A 188 0.38 17.02 -19.08
C ASN A 188 0.56 16.11 -20.31
N ASN A 189 -0.54 15.81 -21.00
CA ASN A 189 -0.54 15.00 -22.21
C ASN A 189 0.21 15.66 -23.37
#